data_AF-A0A5B6YUM0-F1
#
_entry.id   AF-A0A5B6YUM0-F1
#
_cell.length_a   1.000
_cell.length_b   1.000
_cell.length_c   1.000
_cell.angle_alpha   90.00
_cell.angle_beta   90.00
_cell.angle_gamma   90.00
#
_symmetry.space_group_name_H-M   'P 1'
#
loop_
_entity.id
_entity.type
_entity.pdbx_description
1 polymer ?
#
loop_
_entity_poly.entity_id
_entity_poly.type
_entity_poly.pdbx_seq_one_letter_code
_entity_poly.pdbx_strand_id
1 'polypeptide(L)'
;MVVASPTSIRSEKVRDMELPMIDLSGERSEVSKLIVKACEEYGFFKVVNHGVSEEVIEKMEEESFDFFAKPASEKQQAGPANPCGYGSKNIGFNGDIGEFEYLLLNTNPLSISHRSKTISNDPTKFRYYH
;
A
#
# COMPACT_ATOMS: atom_id res chain seq x y z
N MET A 1 25.32 12.01 -36.66
CA MET A 1 26.03 11.60 -35.43
C MET A 1 26.06 12.82 -34.52
N VAL A 2 25.43 12.77 -33.35
CA VAL A 2 25.47 13.86 -32.37
C VAL A 2 26.30 13.35 -31.19
N VAL A 3 27.42 14.01 -30.94
CA VAL A 3 28.32 13.68 -29.83
C VAL A 3 27.79 14.41 -28.60
N ALA A 4 27.41 13.67 -27.56
CA ALA A 4 26.97 14.26 -26.31
C ALA A 4 28.17 14.81 -25.52
N SER A 5 28.10 16.08 -25.14
CA SER A 5 29.05 16.71 -24.24
C SER A 5 28.93 16.11 -22.83
N PRO A 6 30.04 15.87 -22.11
CA PRO A 6 30.00 15.34 -20.75
C PRO A 6 29.70 16.49 -19.78
N THR A 7 28.45 16.91 -19.68
CA THR A 7 28.05 17.75 -18.55
C THR A 7 27.98 16.85 -17.33
N SER A 8 28.94 17.01 -16.42
CA SER A 8 29.01 16.27 -15.15
C SER A 8 27.68 16.40 -14.41
N ILE A 9 26.84 15.36 -14.47
CA ILE A 9 25.75 15.18 -13.53
C ILE A 9 26.43 15.06 -12.18
N ARG A 10 26.35 16.13 -11.39
CA ARG A 10 26.77 16.14 -9.99
C ARG A 10 26.07 14.95 -9.36
N SER A 11 26.82 13.92 -9.01
CA SER A 11 26.32 12.80 -8.21
C SER A 11 25.74 13.42 -6.95
N GLU A 12 24.42 13.55 -6.90
CA GLU A 12 23.75 13.78 -5.63
C GLU A 12 24.10 12.57 -4.79
N LYS A 13 24.96 12.81 -3.81
CA LYS A 13 25.32 11.82 -2.82
C LYS A 13 24.02 11.54 -2.07
N VAL A 14 23.33 10.46 -2.43
CA VAL A 14 22.17 9.97 -1.68
C VAL A 14 22.67 9.85 -0.25
N ARG A 15 22.20 10.75 0.61
CA ARG A 15 22.48 10.64 2.03
C ARG A 15 21.74 9.38 2.46
N ASP A 16 22.40 8.47 3.16
CA ASP A 16 21.72 7.47 3.97
C ASP A 16 20.93 8.26 5.03
N MET A 17 19.72 8.68 4.67
CA MET A 17 18.74 9.17 5.61
C MET A 17 17.97 7.94 6.06
N GLU A 18 18.32 7.43 7.24
CA GLU A 18 17.51 6.43 7.91
C GLU A 18 16.13 7.04 8.17
N LEU A 19 15.11 6.47 7.55
CA LEU A 19 13.74 6.91 7.73
C LEU A 19 13.34 6.76 9.21
N PRO A 20 12.67 7.76 9.84
CA PRO A 20 12.26 7.64 11.22
C PRO A 20 11.41 6.39 11.46
N MET A 21 11.80 5.61 12.46
CA MET A 21 11.06 4.46 12.98
C MET A 21 10.60 4.79 14.41
N ILE A 22 9.29 4.73 14.65
CA ILE A 22 8.68 5.13 15.91
C ILE A 22 8.08 3.90 16.60
N ASP A 23 8.50 3.64 17.83
CA ASP A 23 7.93 2.61 18.69
C ASP A 23 6.67 3.14 19.40
N LEU A 24 5.50 2.56 19.08
CA LEU A 24 4.21 2.99 19.65
C LEU A 24 3.93 2.43 21.04
N SER A 25 4.79 1.56 21.59
CA SER A 25 4.66 1.06 22.97
C SER A 25 5.18 2.03 24.04
N GLY A 26 5.83 3.12 23.62
CA GLY A 26 6.38 4.16 24.49
C GLY A 26 5.33 5.04 25.19
N GLU A 27 5.81 5.95 26.04
CA GLU A 27 4.95 6.93 26.70
C GLU A 27 4.31 7.86 25.65
N ARG A 28 2.99 8.05 25.74
CA ARG A 28 2.17 8.71 24.72
C ARG A 28 2.65 10.11 24.38
N SER A 29 3.08 10.90 25.36
CA SER A 29 3.55 12.28 25.13
C SER A 29 4.85 12.32 24.35
N GLU A 30 5.78 11.41 24.62
CA GLU A 30 7.05 11.30 23.87
C GLU A 30 6.83 10.76 22.45
N VAL A 31 6.01 9.70 22.30
CA VAL A 31 5.66 9.15 20.97
C VAL A 31 5.00 10.21 20.09
N SER A 32 4.11 11.02 20.66
CA SER A 32 3.42 12.08 19.92
C SER A 32 4.39 13.17 19.43
N LYS A 33 5.39 13.55 20.23
CA LYS A 33 6.44 14.50 19.81
C LYS A 33 7.29 13.95 18.67
N LEU A 34 7.64 12.66 18.73
CA LEU A 34 8.39 11.99 17.65
C LEU A 34 7.59 11.96 16.34
N ILE A 35 6.29 11.68 16.41
CA ILE A 35 5.41 11.69 15.23
C ILE A 35 5.35 13.08 14.62
N VAL A 36 5.12 14.13 15.42
CA VAL A 36 5.08 15.52 14.94
C VAL A 36 6.41 15.87 14.25
N LYS A 37 7.53 15.60 14.90
CA LYS A 37 8.86 15.86 14.34
C LYS A 37 9.10 15.12 13.01
N ALA A 38 8.72 13.84 12.93
CA ALA A 38 8.86 13.06 11.69
C ALA A 38 7.98 13.59 10.56
N CYS A 39 6.76 14.04 10.86
CA CYS A 39 5.89 14.72 9.90
C CYS A 39 6.50 16.04 9.41
N GLU A 40 7.07 16.85 10.30
CA GLU A 40 7.68 18.15 9.96
C GLU A 40 8.97 18.00 9.13
N GLU A 41 9.82 17.03 9.47
CA GLU A 41 11.14 16.86 8.85
C GLU A 41 11.10 15.96 7.60
N TYR A 42 10.24 14.93 7.56
CA TYR A 42 10.23 13.90 6.50
C TYR A 42 8.89 13.79 5.78
N GLY A 43 7.77 14.07 6.45
CA GLY A 43 6.41 13.88 5.92
C GLY A 43 5.90 12.42 5.95
N PHE A 44 6.74 11.47 6.37
CA PHE A 44 6.40 10.05 6.54
C PHE A 44 7.36 9.36 7.53
N PHE A 45 6.93 8.24 8.10
CA PHE A 45 7.69 7.45 9.08
C PHE A 45 7.20 5.99 9.10
N LYS A 46 8.01 5.10 9.67
CA LYS A 46 7.62 3.72 10.00
C LYS A 46 7.19 3.63 11.46
N VAL A 47 6.29 2.70 11.77
CA VAL A 47 5.90 2.38 13.15
C VAL A 47 6.19 0.92 13.47
N VAL A 48 6.55 0.66 14.72
CA VAL A 48 6.68 -0.69 15.31
C VAL A 48 5.87 -0.76 16.61
N ASN A 49 5.58 -1.98 17.07
CA ASN A 49 4.77 -2.22 18.27
C ASN A 49 3.41 -1.49 18.23
N HIS A 50 2.78 -1.44 17.05
CA HIS A 50 1.52 -0.73 16.80
C HIS A 50 0.28 -1.45 17.35
N GLY A 51 0.42 -2.65 17.94
CA GLY A 51 -0.66 -3.40 18.57
C GLY A 51 -1.62 -4.12 17.60
N VAL A 52 -1.32 -4.13 16.30
CA VAL A 52 -2.03 -4.97 15.33
C VAL A 52 -1.34 -6.33 15.33
N SER A 53 -2.11 -7.40 15.54
CA SER A 53 -1.57 -8.77 15.59
C SER A 53 -1.01 -9.21 14.25
N GLU A 54 0.10 -9.96 14.29
CA GLU A 54 0.75 -10.53 13.10
C GLU A 54 -0.21 -11.39 12.27
N GLU A 55 -1.08 -12.18 12.91
CA GLU A 55 -2.12 -12.99 12.24
C GLU A 55 -3.05 -12.15 11.34
N VAL A 56 -3.38 -10.92 11.75
CA VAL A 56 -4.25 -10.03 10.94
C VAL A 56 -3.51 -9.52 9.72
N ILE A 57 -2.21 -9.25 9.85
CA ILE A 57 -1.34 -8.81 8.76
C ILE A 57 -1.16 -9.96 7.76
N GLU A 58 -0.77 -11.15 8.24
CA GLU A 58 -0.58 -12.35 7.42
C GLU A 58 -1.84 -12.69 6.63
N LYS A 59 -3.01 -12.68 7.27
CA LYS A 59 -4.29 -12.96 6.61
C LYS A 59 -4.66 -11.89 5.56
N MET A 60 -4.36 -10.62 5.82
CA MET A 60 -4.58 -9.55 4.84
C MET A 60 -3.66 -9.72 3.62
N GLU A 61 -2.41 -10.09 3.84
CA GLU A 61 -1.44 -10.36 2.78
C GLU A 61 -1.84 -11.59 1.96
N GLU A 62 -2.19 -12.70 2.60
CA GLU A 62 -2.68 -13.93 1.96
C GLU A 62 -3.86 -13.64 1.02
N GLU A 63 -4.91 -12.97 1.51
CA GLU A 63 -6.08 -12.63 0.69
C GLU A 63 -5.74 -11.67 -0.46
N SER A 64 -4.76 -10.79 -0.27
CA SER A 64 -4.29 -9.90 -1.34
C SER A 64 -3.55 -10.68 -2.43
N PHE A 65 -2.61 -11.55 -2.05
CA PHE A 65 -1.88 -12.41 -2.99
C PHE A 65 -2.84 -13.32 -3.77
N ASP A 66 -3.77 -13.96 -3.07
CA ASP A 66 -4.78 -14.84 -3.67
C ASP A 66 -5.64 -14.09 -4.69
N PHE A 67 -6.06 -12.85 -4.38
CA PHE A 67 -6.84 -12.05 -5.32
C PHE A 67 -6.05 -11.69 -6.57
N PHE A 68 -4.82 -11.17 -6.43
CA PHE A 68 -4.04 -10.70 -7.58
C PHE A 68 -3.49 -11.84 -8.44
N ALA A 69 -3.37 -13.05 -7.89
CA ALA A 69 -3.05 -14.28 -8.62
C ALA A 69 -4.19 -14.77 -9.53
N LYS A 70 -5.44 -14.29 -9.34
CA LYS A 70 -6.57 -14.68 -10.19
C LYS A 70 -6.42 -14.21 -11.63
N PRO A 71 -7.04 -14.91 -12.60
CA PRO A 71 -7.14 -14.45 -13.98
C PRO A 71 -7.75 -13.04 -14.06
N ALA A 72 -7.32 -12.25 -15.04
CA ALA A 72 -7.79 -10.89 -15.24
C ALA A 72 -9.33 -10.79 -15.35
N SER A 73 -9.98 -11.78 -15.97
CA SER A 73 -11.45 -11.85 -16.10
C SER A 73 -12.17 -12.01 -14.76
N GLU A 74 -11.55 -12.65 -13.77
CA GLU A 74 -12.08 -12.76 -12.42
C GLU A 74 -11.83 -11.47 -11.63
N LYS A 75 -10.63 -10.90 -11.72
CA LYS A 75 -10.30 -9.62 -11.06
C LYS A 75 -11.22 -8.49 -11.53
N GLN A 76 -11.60 -8.46 -12.81
CA GLN A 76 -12.56 -7.51 -13.37
C GLN A 76 -13.97 -7.59 -12.74
N GLN A 77 -14.35 -8.72 -12.13
CA GLN A 77 -15.63 -8.88 -11.45
C GLN A 77 -15.67 -8.16 -10.09
N ALA A 78 -14.53 -7.70 -9.57
CA ALA A 78 -14.44 -6.94 -8.33
C ALA A 78 -14.98 -5.50 -8.43
N GLY A 79 -15.67 -5.18 -9.53
CA GLY A 79 -16.26 -3.88 -9.84
C GLY A 79 -15.24 -2.89 -10.42
N PRO A 80 -15.68 -1.91 -11.21
CA PRO A 80 -14.80 -0.86 -11.69
C PRO A 80 -14.30 -0.01 -10.52
N ALA A 81 -13.07 0.52 -10.60
CA ALA A 81 -12.53 1.46 -9.63
C ALA A 81 -13.20 2.86 -9.68
N ASN A 82 -14.51 2.91 -9.40
CA ASN A 82 -15.29 4.13 -9.29
C ASN A 82 -16.46 3.96 -8.29
N PRO A 83 -16.33 4.37 -7.01
CA PRO A 83 -15.14 4.88 -6.33
C PRO A 83 -14.20 3.78 -5.79
N CYS A 84 -14.70 2.56 -5.62
CA CYS A 84 -13.96 1.42 -5.09
C CYS A 84 -14.18 0.22 -6.01
N GLY A 85 -13.12 -0.57 -6.24
CA GLY A 85 -13.13 -1.60 -7.26
C GLY A 85 -11.73 -1.99 -7.67
N TYR A 86 -11.65 -2.98 -8.55
CA TYR A 86 -10.41 -3.34 -9.21
C TYR A 86 -10.12 -2.37 -10.35
N GLY A 87 -8.85 -2.03 -10.54
CA GLY A 87 -8.36 -1.28 -11.68
C GLY A 87 -7.00 -1.77 -12.11
N SER A 88 -6.73 -1.67 -13.42
CA SER A 88 -5.41 -1.83 -14.00
C SER A 88 -5.11 -0.58 -14.84
N LYS A 89 -3.90 -0.05 -14.71
CA LYS A 89 -3.41 1.10 -15.46
C LYS A 89 -2.02 0.81 -15.97
N ASN A 90 -1.78 1.16 -17.24
CA ASN A 90 -0.42 1.23 -17.75
C ASN A 90 0.25 2.48 -17.15
N ILE A 91 1.40 2.30 -16.53
CA ILE A 91 2.23 3.38 -16.01
C ILE A 91 3.34 3.71 -17.01
N GLY A 92 3.57 5.02 -17.17
CA GLY A 92 4.62 5.59 -18.02
C GLY A 92 4.06 6.28 -19.28
N PHE A 93 4.46 7.55 -19.49
CA PHE A 93 4.20 8.28 -20.74
C PHE A 93 5.48 8.49 -21.57
N ASN A 94 6.65 8.11 -21.03
CA ASN A 94 7.98 8.45 -21.57
C ASN A 94 8.98 7.28 -21.50
N GLY A 95 8.57 6.06 -21.91
CA GLY A 95 9.51 4.94 -22.11
C GLY A 95 9.65 3.97 -20.94
N ASP A 96 9.18 4.32 -19.74
CA ASP A 96 8.85 3.34 -18.71
C ASP A 96 7.56 2.62 -19.11
N ILE A 97 7.55 1.30 -19.04
CA ILE A 97 6.39 0.45 -19.38
C ILE A 97 6.17 -0.48 -18.19
N GLY A 98 4.97 -0.42 -17.61
CA GLY A 98 4.54 -1.37 -16.59
C GLY A 98 3.02 -1.39 -16.48
N GLU A 99 2.47 -2.55 -16.15
CA GLU A 99 1.09 -2.66 -15.71
C GLU A 99 1.04 -2.47 -14.19
N PHE A 100 0.17 -1.58 -13.73
CA PHE A 100 -0.10 -1.36 -12.32
C PHE A 100 -1.55 -1.76 -12.03
N GLU A 101 -1.71 -2.85 -11.28
CA GLU A 101 -2.99 -3.34 -10.79
C GLU A 101 -3.24 -2.83 -9.36
N TYR A 102 -4.50 -2.54 -9.03
CA TYR A 102 -4.90 -2.11 -7.69
C TYR A 102 -6.34 -2.52 -7.37
N LEU A 103 -6.62 -2.71 -6.09
CA LEU A 103 -7.95 -3.02 -5.57
C LEU A 103 -8.30 -2.03 -4.46
N LEU A 104 -9.28 -1.16 -4.72
CA LEU A 104 -9.76 -0.21 -3.72
C LEU A 104 -10.95 -0.80 -2.96
N LEU A 105 -10.89 -0.73 -1.64
CA LEU A 105 -11.90 -1.26 -0.71
C LEU A 105 -12.44 -0.11 0.16
N ASN A 106 -13.75 -0.06 0.38
CA ASN A 106 -14.34 0.82 1.39
C ASN A 106 -14.20 0.15 2.76
N THR A 107 -13.86 0.86 3.84
CA THR A 107 -13.71 0.24 5.17
C THR A 107 -15.05 -0.01 5.90
N ASN A 108 -16.17 0.40 5.31
CA ASN A 108 -17.52 0.09 5.82
C ASN A 108 -17.76 -1.44 5.75
N PRO A 109 -18.04 -2.10 6.89
CA PRO A 109 -18.23 -3.56 6.93
C PRO A 109 -19.33 -4.07 6.01
N LEU A 110 -20.43 -3.32 5.83
CA LEU A 110 -21.52 -3.72 4.94
C LEU A 110 -21.07 -3.73 3.48
N SER A 111 -20.32 -2.70 3.06
CA SER A 111 -19.78 -2.61 1.71
C SER A 111 -18.78 -3.73 1.42
N ILE A 112 -17.94 -4.08 2.39
CA ILE A 112 -16.95 -5.16 2.24
C ILE A 112 -17.62 -6.52 2.20
N SER A 113 -18.61 -6.76 3.06
CA SER A 113 -19.31 -8.05 3.07
C SER A 113 -19.91 -8.40 1.70
N HIS A 114 -20.45 -7.42 0.98
CA HIS A 114 -20.97 -7.65 -0.36
C HIS A 114 -19.86 -7.97 -1.38
N ARG A 115 -18.77 -7.21 -1.33
CA ARG A 115 -17.65 -7.34 -2.28
C ARG A 115 -16.74 -8.54 -2.01
N SER A 116 -16.66 -8.99 -0.77
CA SER A 116 -15.87 -10.16 -0.36
C SER A 116 -16.15 -11.39 -1.25
N LYS A 117 -17.39 -11.53 -1.72
CA LYS A 117 -17.82 -12.60 -2.64
C LYS A 117 -17.11 -12.63 -3.99
N THR A 118 -16.60 -11.49 -4.46
CA THR A 118 -15.90 -11.40 -5.75
C THR A 118 -14.39 -11.25 -5.59
N ILE A 119 -13.90 -10.88 -4.40
CA ILE A 119 -12.47 -10.66 -4.15
C ILE A 119 -11.80 -11.79 -3.37
N SER A 120 -12.55 -12.61 -2.65
CA SER A 120 -12.01 -13.67 -1.79
C SER A 120 -12.47 -15.05 -2.24
N ASN A 121 -11.64 -16.06 -2.01
CA ASN A 121 -12.02 -17.46 -2.14
C ASN A 121 -12.84 -17.95 -0.93
N ASP A 122 -12.68 -17.31 0.23
CA ASP A 122 -13.49 -17.50 1.42
C ASP A 122 -13.98 -16.14 1.97
N PRO A 123 -15.15 -15.66 1.50
CA PRO A 123 -15.72 -14.38 1.92
C PRO A 123 -15.96 -14.25 3.43
N THR A 124 -15.99 -15.36 4.18
CA THR A 124 -16.16 -15.32 5.64
C THR A 124 -14.94 -14.77 6.35
N LYS A 125 -13.76 -14.80 5.72
CA LYS A 125 -12.52 -14.22 6.24
C LYS A 125 -12.60 -12.70 6.45
N PHE A 126 -13.52 -12.01 5.75
CA PHE A 126 -13.76 -10.57 5.85
C PHE A 126 -14.86 -10.17 6.84
N ARG A 127 -15.43 -11.13 7.58
CA ARG A 127 -16.44 -10.85 8.61
C ARG A 127 -15.75 -10.29 9.85
N TYR A 128 -16.38 -9.28 10.45
CA TYR A 128 -16.05 -8.85 11.80
C TYR A 128 -16.38 -9.99 12.76
N TYR A 129 -15.37 -10.50 13.47
CA TYR A 129 -15.57 -11.34 14.64
C TYR A 129 -15.84 -10.40 15.83
N HIS A 130 -16.96 -10.63 16.54
CA HIS A 130 -17.25 -10.00 17.82
C HIS A 130 -16.56 -10.76 18.95
#